data_AF-A0A7V8YQW4-F1
#
_entry.id   AF-A0A7V8YQW4-F1
#
_cell.length_a   1.000
_cell.length_b   1.000
_cell.length_c   1.000
_cell.angle_alpha   90.00
_cell.angle_beta   90.00
_cell.angle_gamma   90.00
#
_symmetry.space_group_name_H-M   'P 1'
#
loop_
_entity.id
_entity.type
_entity.pdbx_description
1 polymer ?
#
loop_
_entity_poly.entity_id
_entity_poly.type
_entity_poly.pdbx_seq_one_letter_code
_entity_poly.pdbx_strand_id
1 'polypeptide(L)' 'GGPAPRGLDRFALTVSGGGIEVDTGTVFTGPPIGTDTTGQGAEGAPCV' A
#
# COMPACT_ATOMS: atom_id res chain seq x y z
N GLY A 1 5.69 -22.21 -6.91
CA GLY A 1 5.52 -21.22 -5.84
C GLY A 1 4.13 -20.63 -5.96
N GLY A 2 3.36 -20.65 -4.89
CA GLY A 2 2.01 -20.07 -4.88
C GLY A 2 2.04 -18.53 -4.83
N PRO A 3 0.87 -17.88 -4.71
CA PRO A 3 0.78 -16.43 -4.52
C PRO A 3 1.66 -15.97 -3.35
N ALA A 4 2.21 -14.76 -3.45
CA ALA A 4 3.00 -14.19 -2.37
C ALA A 4 2.19 -14.19 -1.06
N PRO A 5 2.79 -14.60 0.07
CA PRO A 5 2.05 -14.78 1.34
C PRO A 5 1.52 -13.46 1.95
N ARG A 6 2.00 -12.32 1.45
CA ARG A 6 1.65 -10.97 1.91
C ARG A 6 1.90 -9.93 0.81
N GLY A 7 1.39 -8.73 1.02
CA GLY A 7 1.66 -7.57 0.16
C GLY A 7 3.08 -7.01 0.31
N LEU A 8 3.39 -5.98 -0.47
CA LEU A 8 4.69 -5.30 -0.46
C LEU A 8 4.92 -4.50 0.83
N ASP A 9 6.17 -4.46 1.26
CA ASP A 9 6.62 -3.59 2.35
C ASP A 9 6.47 -2.12 1.97
N ARG A 10 6.23 -1.29 2.99
CA ARG A 10 6.01 0.14 2.86
C ARG A 10 7.11 0.89 3.62
N PHE A 11 7.32 2.12 3.22
CA PHE A 11 8.26 3.05 3.85
C PHE A 11 7.51 4.34 4.19
N ALA A 12 7.90 4.99 5.29
CA ALA A 12 7.35 6.30 5.61
C ALA A 12 7.86 7.32 4.59
N LEU A 13 6.98 8.25 4.20
CA LEU A 13 7.36 9.35 3.32
C LEU A 13 6.87 10.67 3.88
N THR A 14 7.63 11.72 3.62
CA THR A 14 7.25 13.11 3.90
C THR A 14 7.20 13.87 2.59
N VAL A 15 6.12 14.62 2.37
CA VAL A 15 5.99 15.53 1.23
C VAL A 15 6.26 16.95 1.72
N SER A 16 7.28 17.60 1.18
CA SER A 16 7.62 18.98 1.56
C SER A 16 8.24 19.73 0.40
N GLY A 17 7.80 20.97 0.17
CA GLY A 17 8.44 21.86 -0.82
C GLY A 17 8.46 21.32 -2.25
N GLY A 18 7.51 20.45 -2.63
CA GLY A 18 7.46 19.81 -3.95
C GLY A 18 8.38 18.59 -4.11
N GLY A 19 9.11 18.22 -3.05
CA GLY A 19 9.89 16.99 -2.97
C GLY A 19 9.22 15.92 -2.13
N ILE A 20 9.69 14.68 -2.30
CA ILE A 20 9.34 13.53 -1.47
C ILE A 20 10.61 13.01 -0.81
N GLU A 21 10.60 12.95 0.52
CA GLU A 21 11.62 12.26 1.30
C GLU A 21 11.07 10.89 1.73
N VAL A 22 11.85 9.83 1.58
CA VAL A 22 11.46 8.46 1.94
C VAL A 22 12.42 7.93 3.00
N ASP A 23 11.87 7.57 4.17
CA ASP A 23 12.65 6.91 5.23
C ASP A 23 12.79 5.42 4.90
N THR A 24 13.97 5.03 4.45
CA THR A 24 14.32 3.63 4.15
C THR A 24 14.87 2.86 5.35
N GLY A 25 15.12 3.53 6.48
CA GLY A 25 15.57 2.92 7.72
C GLY A 25 14.44 2.23 8.51
N THR A 26 13.20 2.70 8.30
CA THR A 26 12.01 2.13 8.94
C THR A 26 11.16 1.36 7.93
N VAL A 27 11.15 0.03 8.04
CA VAL A 27 10.36 -0.87 7.17
C VAL A 27 9.02 -1.19 7.83
N PHE A 28 7.92 -0.95 7.12
CA PHE A 28 6.59 -1.39 7.51
C PHE A 28 6.22 -2.63 6.71
N THR A 29 6.03 -3.77 7.39
CA THR A 29 5.70 -5.01 6.70
C THR A 29 4.39 -4.92 5.93
N GLY A 30 4.39 -5.38 4.69
CA GLY A 30 3.22 -5.43 3.84
C GLY A 30 2.04 -6.20 4.46
N PRO A 31 0.81 -5.80 4.14
CA PRO A 31 -0.40 -6.32 4.78
C PRO A 31 -0.63 -7.80 4.44
N PRO A 32 -1.37 -8.53 5.28
CA PRO A 32 -1.81 -9.88 4.98
C PRO A 32 -2.56 -9.97 3.64
N ILE A 33 -2.52 -11.13 3.01
CA ILE A 33 -3.30 -11.39 1.80
C ILE A 33 -4.79 -11.10 2.03
N GLY A 34 -5.44 -10.41 1.09
CA GLY A 34 -6.86 -10.05 1.18
C GLY A 34 -7.19 -8.86 2.09
N THR A 35 -6.19 -8.18 2.66
CA THR A 35 -6.41 -6.94 3.41
C THR A 35 -6.81 -5.81 2.45
N ASP A 36 -7.97 -5.19 2.68
CA ASP A 36 -8.34 -3.95 2.02
C ASP A 36 -7.51 -2.79 2.61
N THR A 37 -6.65 -2.21 1.78
CA THR A 37 -5.74 -1.13 2.18
C THR A 37 -6.20 0.23 1.73
N THR A 38 -7.18 0.30 0.83
CA THR A 38 -7.71 1.57 0.33
C THR A 38 -8.95 1.95 1.13
N GLY A 39 -9.69 0.97 1.65
CA GLY A 39 -10.99 1.19 2.27
C GLY A 39 -11.98 1.84 1.29
N GLN A 40 -11.64 1.85 0.00
CA GLN A 40 -12.44 2.47 -1.02
C GLN A 40 -13.45 1.45 -1.49
N GLY A 41 -14.73 1.82 -1.35
CA GLY A 41 -15.82 1.07 -1.94
C GLY A 41 -15.72 1.07 -3.48
N ALA A 42 -16.66 0.41 -4.13
CA ALA A 42 -16.75 0.47 -5.58
C ALA A 42 -16.91 1.94 -6.03
N GLU A 43 -15.89 2.49 -6.69
CA GLU A 43 -15.89 3.84 -7.29
C GLU A 43 -16.74 3.91 -8.59
N GLY A 44 -17.79 3.08 -8.68
CA GLY A 44 -18.58 2.95 -9.90
C GLY A 44 -19.66 1.86 -9.82
N ALA A 45 -20.62 1.94 -10.75
CA ALA A 45 -21.64 0.91 -10.91
C ALA A 45 -20.97 -0.42 -11.31
N PRO A 46 -21.50 -1.57 -10.84
CA PRO A 46 -20.98 -2.87 -11.24
C PRO A 46 -21.08 -3.01 -12.77
N CYS A 47 -19.97 -3.39 -13.40
CA CYS A 47 -19.98 -3.80 -14.81
C CYS A 47 -20.72 -5.14 -14.88
N VAL A 48 -21.99 -5.09 -15.31
CA VAL A 48 -22.82 -6.28 -15.60
C VAL A 48 -22.64 -6.74 -17.04
#